data_AF-A0A7Y6Z7A1-F1
#
_entry.id   AF-A0A7Y6Z7A1-F1
#
_cell.length_a   1.000
_cell.length_b   1.000
_cell.length_c   1.000
_cell.angle_alpha   90.00
_cell.angle_beta   90.00
_cell.angle_gamma   90.00
#
_symmetry.space_group_name_H-M   'P 1'
#
loop_
_entity.id
_entity.type
_entity.pdbx_description
1 polymer ?
#
loop_
_entity_poly.entity_id
_entity_poly.type
_entity_poly.pdbx_seq_one_letter_code
_entity_poly.pdbx_strand_id
1 'polypeptide(L)'
;MKSTEYSAWNPGLTSEIPVEYRALETIHRPENVFTRLADVEEIAKQAGLPQDELVAFRPERLVLHELLVRVTADIVVPEGDDETALGVNFRNTAEKILVELIRPEMDHITRECDELQQQAQFQIRQVLETSFFARPQTGKPKRRFSLRQLFSGSKPAPDARPGESTLEKQYRIISEFKEQGIAATDPLTRAVYKSLYRVLGSIAGTSGFVGSDIDFLVQLVTRHLCNEYGSRVIGKRIGPLVRQAIRQFELTPTITVEKPVLISLKGASAAGKSSLRPMLKKIIGDLGMRPDGYGTISPDIWRRFLLDYDSLGEAYKYAGRLTSKEVAIIDRKLDYYIRAKAKRDRSIPHLLVDRFRFDSFSTERISRILHNTYAKYVDTMLMFFVITPPEETVQRGWERGLKVGRYKAVEDFLGHSVETYTGIPKLFFKWMSYQNPIFKYEFLDNSVPKGTYPKTIAFGSQNEMTIINPLAFIDIERYQKINIKAKSPEEVYPDSSTLSVNKNLTFLRQCLNKIPRVTFIDETTREPYLRVNSGEFEVLSARLMAVRLSDPESREVFESLAPALIT
;
A
#
# COMPACT_ATOMS: atom_id res chain seq x y z
N MET A 1 -11.86 19.36 -37.18
CA MET A 1 -11.89 18.53 -35.96
C MET A 1 -12.72 19.26 -34.93
N LYS A 2 -13.83 18.68 -34.42
CA LYS A 2 -14.55 19.28 -33.30
C LYS A 2 -13.62 19.22 -32.08
N SER A 3 -13.23 20.37 -31.55
CA SER A 3 -12.54 20.50 -30.27
C SER A 3 -13.41 19.87 -29.19
N THR A 4 -13.10 18.64 -28.77
CA THR A 4 -13.77 18.03 -27.62
C THR A 4 -13.31 18.79 -26.37
N GLU A 5 -14.21 19.56 -25.77
CA GLU A 5 -13.94 20.26 -24.53
C GLU A 5 -13.85 19.23 -23.38
N TYR A 6 -12.70 19.15 -22.74
CA TYR A 6 -12.49 18.25 -21.61
C TYR A 6 -12.94 18.91 -20.30
N SER A 7 -13.55 18.12 -19.43
CA SER A 7 -14.05 18.56 -18.13
C SER A 7 -13.77 17.51 -17.05
N ALA A 8 -14.12 17.79 -15.80
CA ALA A 8 -13.98 16.84 -14.71
C ALA A 8 -14.75 15.53 -14.97
N TRP A 9 -15.94 15.64 -15.58
CA TRP A 9 -16.82 14.51 -15.88
C TRP A 9 -16.60 13.93 -17.29
N ASN A 10 -15.80 14.60 -18.12
CA ASN A 10 -15.33 14.11 -19.41
C ASN A 10 -13.83 14.39 -19.56
N PRO A 11 -12.95 13.70 -18.80
CA PRO A 11 -11.52 13.99 -18.80
C PRO A 11 -10.81 13.51 -20.06
N GLY A 12 -11.49 12.76 -20.95
CA GLY A 12 -10.84 12.08 -22.08
C GLY A 12 -9.89 10.98 -21.63
N LEU A 13 -10.23 10.30 -20.53
CA LEU A 13 -9.45 9.22 -19.93
C LEU A 13 -10.32 8.00 -19.68
N THR A 14 -9.68 6.84 -19.78
CA THR A 14 -10.19 5.54 -19.34
C THR A 14 -9.36 5.02 -18.17
N SER A 15 -9.94 4.15 -17.36
CA SER A 15 -9.27 3.51 -16.21
C SER A 15 -8.09 2.61 -16.64
N GLU A 16 -8.20 1.99 -17.82
CA GLU A 16 -7.13 1.23 -18.46
C GLU A 16 -6.24 2.11 -19.34
N ILE A 17 -4.95 1.76 -19.41
CA ILE A 17 -3.99 2.39 -20.33
C ILE A 17 -4.27 1.85 -21.74
N PRO A 18 -4.52 2.73 -22.74
CA PRO A 18 -4.65 2.35 -24.14
C PRO A 18 -3.45 1.54 -24.64
N VAL A 19 -3.67 0.63 -25.58
CA VAL A 19 -2.65 -0.33 -26.05
C VAL A 19 -1.41 0.41 -26.58
N GLU A 20 -1.63 1.48 -27.32
CA GLU A 20 -0.61 2.36 -27.90
C GLU A 20 0.29 3.04 -26.85
N TYR A 21 -0.19 3.21 -25.61
CA TYR A 21 0.55 3.86 -24.53
C TYR A 21 1.19 2.86 -23.54
N ARG A 22 0.94 1.55 -23.66
CA ARG A 22 1.48 0.54 -22.72
C ARG A 22 3.01 0.52 -22.68
N ALA A 23 3.66 0.72 -23.82
CA ALA A 23 5.12 0.79 -23.89
C ALA A 23 5.70 2.00 -23.14
N LEU A 24 4.89 3.02 -22.83
CA LEU A 24 5.29 4.19 -22.06
C LEU A 24 5.26 3.95 -20.54
N GLU A 25 4.69 2.83 -20.06
CA GLU A 25 4.77 2.49 -18.64
C GLU A 25 6.23 2.38 -18.24
N THR A 26 6.59 2.97 -17.10
CA THR A 26 8.01 3.10 -16.71
C THR A 26 8.70 1.74 -16.52
N ILE A 27 7.94 0.70 -16.19
CA ILE A 27 8.44 -0.67 -16.07
C ILE A 27 8.66 -1.40 -17.42
N HIS A 28 8.29 -0.78 -18.54
CA HIS A 28 8.41 -1.35 -19.89
C HIS A 28 9.32 -0.51 -20.81
N ARG A 29 9.71 0.68 -20.37
CA ARG A 29 10.64 1.58 -21.09
C ARG A 29 12.06 0.97 -21.18
N PRO A 30 12.67 0.87 -22.37
CA PRO A 30 13.95 0.17 -22.59
C PRO A 30 15.15 0.79 -21.86
N GLU A 31 15.07 2.08 -21.50
CA GLU A 31 16.03 2.78 -20.66
C GLU A 31 15.95 2.40 -19.18
N ASN A 32 14.84 1.79 -18.74
CA ASN A 32 14.61 1.38 -17.35
C ASN A 32 14.78 -0.13 -17.13
N VAL A 33 14.51 -0.94 -18.15
CA VAL A 33 14.50 -2.41 -18.07
C VAL A 33 15.23 -3.08 -19.23
N PHE A 34 15.71 -4.30 -19.02
CA PHE A 34 16.28 -5.15 -20.08
C PHE A 34 15.22 -5.99 -20.82
N THR A 35 14.08 -6.24 -20.18
CA THR A 35 13.00 -7.08 -20.73
C THR A 35 12.13 -6.31 -21.72
N ARG A 36 11.68 -6.98 -22.79
CA ARG A 36 10.70 -6.43 -23.73
C ARG A 36 9.28 -6.65 -23.21
N LEU A 37 8.38 -5.70 -23.49
CA LEU A 37 6.97 -5.78 -23.09
C LEU A 37 6.29 -7.08 -23.56
N ALA A 38 6.45 -7.43 -24.84
CA ALA A 38 5.83 -8.63 -25.43
C ALA A 38 6.22 -9.91 -24.67
N ASP A 39 7.50 -10.08 -24.34
CA ASP A 39 7.99 -11.25 -23.61
C ASP A 39 7.39 -11.30 -22.19
N VAL A 40 7.33 -10.16 -21.50
CA VAL A 40 6.80 -10.10 -20.13
C VAL A 40 5.31 -10.41 -20.07
N GLU A 41 4.52 -9.95 -21.05
CA GLU A 41 3.09 -10.26 -21.13
C GLU A 41 2.83 -11.75 -21.34
N GLU A 42 3.63 -12.41 -22.19
CA GLU A 42 3.53 -13.85 -22.43
C GLU A 42 3.94 -14.65 -21.19
N ILE A 43 5.10 -14.32 -20.61
CA ILE A 43 5.61 -14.99 -19.41
C ILE A 43 4.65 -14.83 -18.23
N ALA A 44 4.04 -13.65 -18.05
CA ALA A 44 3.07 -13.42 -16.97
C ALA A 44 1.89 -14.40 -17.02
N LYS A 45 1.38 -14.67 -18.22
CA LYS A 45 0.28 -15.64 -18.42
C LYS A 45 0.71 -17.07 -18.11
N GLN A 46 1.92 -17.46 -18.53
CA GLN A 46 2.43 -18.83 -18.33
C GLN A 46 2.88 -19.10 -16.89
N ALA A 47 3.53 -18.12 -16.24
CA ALA A 47 4.11 -18.27 -14.91
C ALA A 47 3.15 -17.89 -13.77
N GLY A 48 2.02 -17.23 -14.09
CA GLY A 48 1.08 -16.72 -13.08
C GLY A 48 1.65 -15.61 -12.20
N LEU A 49 2.76 -15.01 -12.61
CA LEU A 49 3.41 -13.92 -11.90
C LEU A 49 2.97 -12.57 -12.49
N PRO A 50 2.75 -11.54 -11.66
CA PRO A 50 2.43 -10.23 -12.17
C PRO A 50 3.65 -9.63 -12.89
N GLN A 51 3.41 -8.78 -13.89
CA GLN A 51 4.48 -8.22 -14.73
C GLN A 51 5.55 -7.48 -13.92
N ASP A 52 5.17 -6.81 -12.83
CA ASP A 52 6.08 -6.08 -11.96
C ASP A 52 7.06 -6.97 -11.16
N GLU A 53 6.79 -8.28 -11.07
CA GLU A 53 7.74 -9.28 -10.53
C GLU A 53 8.64 -9.88 -11.63
N LEU A 54 8.31 -9.71 -12.92
CA LEU A 54 8.97 -10.36 -14.06
C LEU A 54 9.91 -9.45 -14.85
N VAL A 55 9.67 -8.14 -14.83
CA VAL A 55 10.53 -7.14 -15.49
C VAL A 55 11.95 -7.23 -14.94
N ALA A 56 12.97 -7.02 -15.78
CA ALA A 56 14.36 -6.97 -15.31
C ALA A 56 14.84 -5.52 -15.30
N PHE A 57 14.81 -4.86 -14.14
CA PHE A 57 15.29 -3.48 -14.03
C PHE A 57 16.80 -3.38 -14.27
N ARG A 58 17.20 -2.31 -14.95
CA ARG A 58 18.62 -1.95 -15.08
C ARG A 58 19.18 -1.46 -13.74
N PRO A 59 20.48 -1.65 -13.47
CA PRO A 59 21.13 -1.20 -12.24
C PRO A 59 20.88 0.28 -11.95
N GLU A 60 20.95 1.14 -12.96
CA GLU A 60 20.73 2.59 -12.85
C GLU A 60 19.32 2.91 -12.34
N ARG A 61 18.31 2.13 -12.80
CA ARG A 61 16.93 2.28 -12.33
C ARG A 61 16.74 1.75 -10.92
N LEU A 62 17.41 0.67 -10.56
CA LEU A 62 17.42 0.17 -9.17
C LEU A 62 18.12 1.14 -8.22
N VAL A 63 19.19 1.83 -8.65
CA VAL A 63 19.81 2.93 -7.90
C VAL A 63 18.80 4.04 -7.64
N LEU A 64 18.02 4.43 -8.65
CA LEU A 64 16.95 5.41 -8.48
C LEU A 64 15.92 4.95 -7.44
N HIS A 65 15.48 3.69 -7.49
CA HIS A 65 14.56 3.12 -6.51
C HIS A 65 15.09 3.24 -5.09
N GLU A 66 16.33 2.83 -4.87
CA GLU A 66 16.95 2.85 -3.54
C GLU A 66 17.23 4.28 -3.06
N LEU A 67 17.58 5.21 -3.95
CA LEU A 67 17.71 6.62 -3.61
C LEU A 67 16.37 7.19 -3.12
N LEU A 68 15.27 6.94 -3.83
CA LEU A 68 13.94 7.39 -3.42
C LEU A 68 13.55 6.83 -2.04
N VAL A 69 13.86 5.56 -1.79
CA VAL A 69 13.66 4.91 -0.48
C VAL A 69 14.47 5.63 0.61
N ARG A 70 15.76 5.89 0.35
CA ARG A 70 16.68 6.50 1.31
C ARG A 70 16.31 7.94 1.62
N VAL A 71 16.03 8.77 0.62
CA VAL A 71 15.60 10.16 0.83
C VAL A 71 14.31 10.19 1.66
N THR A 72 13.35 9.31 1.36
CA THR A 72 12.09 9.25 2.12
C THR A 72 12.27 8.80 3.58
N ALA A 73 13.19 7.88 3.85
CA ALA A 73 13.31 7.23 5.16
C ALA A 73 14.45 7.75 6.04
N ASP A 74 15.46 8.41 5.48
CA ASP A 74 16.67 8.86 6.17
C ASP A 74 16.76 10.39 6.26
N ILE A 75 15.95 11.14 5.50
CA ILE A 75 15.99 12.61 5.42
C ILE A 75 14.59 13.19 5.71
N VAL A 76 14.54 14.23 6.54
CA VAL A 76 13.33 15.05 6.69
C VAL A 76 13.30 16.04 5.53
N VAL A 77 12.29 15.90 4.66
CA VAL A 77 12.07 16.84 3.55
C VAL A 77 11.04 17.88 3.98
N PRO A 78 11.37 19.18 3.95
CA PRO A 78 10.44 20.23 4.38
C PRO A 78 9.17 20.24 3.53
N GLU A 79 8.01 20.29 4.21
CA GLU A 79 6.70 20.28 3.53
C GLU A 79 6.35 21.63 2.89
N GLY A 80 7.01 22.73 3.30
CA GLY A 80 6.67 24.09 2.88
C GLY A 80 5.26 24.52 3.30
N ASP A 81 4.78 25.64 2.78
CA ASP A 81 3.42 26.15 3.07
C ASP A 81 2.41 25.82 1.96
N ASP A 82 2.87 25.45 0.77
CA ASP A 82 2.04 25.00 -0.36
C ASP A 82 2.08 23.46 -0.51
N GLU A 83 0.98 22.89 -1.02
CA GLU A 83 0.82 21.45 -1.25
C GLU A 83 1.93 20.84 -2.12
N THR A 84 2.52 21.63 -3.03
CA THR A 84 3.52 21.15 -3.99
C THR A 84 4.94 21.19 -3.47
N ALA A 85 5.21 21.97 -2.40
CA ALA A 85 6.56 22.25 -1.92
C ALA A 85 7.31 20.99 -1.49
N LEU A 86 6.65 20.08 -0.75
CA LEU A 86 7.22 18.76 -0.42
C LEU A 86 7.76 18.03 -1.67
N GLY A 87 6.97 18.01 -2.75
CA GLY A 87 7.34 17.31 -3.97
C GLY A 87 8.50 17.98 -4.71
N VAL A 88 8.59 19.30 -4.67
CA VAL A 88 9.71 20.07 -5.27
C VAL A 88 10.98 19.85 -4.46
N ASN A 89 10.92 20.07 -3.14
CA ASN A 89 12.05 19.90 -2.22
C ASN A 89 12.61 18.48 -2.27
N PHE A 90 11.72 17.47 -2.33
CA PHE A 90 12.12 16.08 -2.47
C PHE A 90 12.90 15.85 -3.77
N ARG A 91 12.40 16.33 -4.92
CA ARG A 91 13.06 16.14 -6.21
C ARG A 91 14.41 16.83 -6.25
N ASN A 92 14.50 18.08 -5.79
CA ASN A 92 15.76 18.82 -5.75
C ASN A 92 16.81 18.10 -4.88
N THR A 93 16.38 17.59 -3.71
CA THR A 93 17.26 16.84 -2.82
C THR A 93 17.74 15.53 -3.46
N ALA A 94 16.81 14.75 -4.03
CA ALA A 94 17.15 13.48 -4.67
C ALA A 94 18.05 13.70 -5.90
N GLU A 95 17.75 14.67 -6.75
CA GLU A 95 18.53 15.01 -7.94
C GLU A 95 19.95 15.40 -7.59
N LYS A 96 20.12 16.28 -6.59
CA LYS A 96 21.44 16.71 -6.14
C LYS A 96 22.30 15.53 -5.66
N ILE A 97 21.73 14.65 -4.84
CA ILE A 97 22.42 13.43 -4.38
C ILE A 97 22.75 12.50 -5.55
N LEU A 98 21.81 12.32 -6.48
CA LEU A 98 22.00 11.47 -7.65
C LEU A 98 23.16 11.97 -8.50
N VAL A 99 23.18 13.26 -8.83
CA VAL A 99 24.14 13.85 -9.77
C VAL A 99 25.52 14.00 -9.14
N GLU A 100 25.62 14.55 -7.92
CA GLU A 100 26.90 14.92 -7.33
C GLU A 100 27.62 13.75 -6.65
N LEU A 101 26.88 12.77 -6.10
CA LEU A 101 27.48 11.72 -5.26
C LEU A 101 27.31 10.31 -5.82
N ILE A 102 26.19 10.00 -6.47
CA ILE A 102 25.90 8.62 -6.92
C ILE A 102 26.34 8.39 -8.36
N ARG A 103 26.07 9.34 -9.27
CA ARG A 103 26.42 9.20 -10.70
C ARG A 103 27.92 8.95 -10.94
N PRO A 104 28.86 9.57 -10.20
CA PRO A 104 30.29 9.25 -10.33
C PRO A 104 30.63 7.78 -10.01
N GLU A 105 29.85 7.13 -9.17
CA GLU A 105 30.06 5.73 -8.73
C GLU A 105 29.28 4.72 -9.59
N MET A 106 28.54 5.16 -10.62
CA MET A 106 27.58 4.30 -11.33
C MET A 106 28.25 3.11 -12.00
N ASP A 107 29.39 3.30 -12.68
CA ASP A 107 30.11 2.21 -13.36
C ASP A 107 30.59 1.13 -12.38
N HIS A 108 30.90 1.51 -11.14
CA HIS A 108 31.25 0.56 -10.09
C HIS A 108 30.00 -0.21 -9.62
N ILE A 109 28.89 0.49 -9.42
CA ILE A 109 27.62 -0.12 -9.01
C ILE A 109 27.12 -1.13 -10.07
N THR A 110 27.17 -0.77 -11.35
CA THR A 110 26.76 -1.64 -12.45
C THR A 110 27.62 -2.92 -12.49
N ARG A 111 28.94 -2.81 -12.33
CA ARG A 111 29.82 -3.99 -12.27
C ARG A 111 29.52 -4.90 -11.08
N GLU A 112 29.33 -4.34 -9.87
CA GLU A 112 28.92 -5.14 -8.70
C GLU A 112 27.57 -5.86 -8.94
N CYS A 113 26.65 -5.24 -9.67
CA CYS A 113 25.37 -5.85 -10.02
C CYS A 113 25.52 -7.02 -10.99
N ASP A 114 26.38 -6.87 -12.00
CA ASP A 114 26.66 -7.92 -12.99
C ASP A 114 27.33 -9.14 -12.32
N GLU A 115 28.29 -8.91 -11.43
CA GLU A 115 28.93 -9.96 -10.63
C GLU A 115 27.91 -10.69 -9.75
N LEU A 116 27.03 -9.96 -9.06
CA LEU A 116 25.96 -10.54 -8.25
C LEU A 116 25.01 -11.38 -9.10
N GLN A 117 24.66 -10.90 -10.30
CA GLN A 117 23.78 -11.62 -11.22
C GLN A 117 24.42 -12.95 -11.65
N GLN A 118 25.70 -12.96 -12.00
CA GLN A 118 26.42 -14.18 -12.38
C GLN A 118 26.50 -15.18 -11.22
N GLN A 119 26.80 -14.71 -10.01
CA GLN A 119 26.83 -15.54 -8.81
C GLN A 119 25.45 -16.14 -8.51
N ALA A 120 24.38 -15.35 -8.62
CA ALA A 120 23.02 -15.81 -8.43
C ALA A 120 22.62 -16.86 -9.46
N GLN A 121 22.91 -16.62 -10.75
CA GLN A 121 22.63 -17.59 -11.83
C GLN A 121 23.32 -18.93 -11.58
N PHE A 122 24.59 -18.90 -11.17
CA PHE A 122 25.34 -20.11 -10.84
C PHE A 122 24.69 -20.88 -9.68
N GLN A 123 24.41 -20.21 -8.56
CA GLN A 123 23.77 -20.85 -7.41
C GLN A 123 22.37 -21.40 -7.72
N ILE A 124 21.55 -20.62 -8.44
CA ILE A 124 20.19 -21.04 -8.84
C ILE A 124 20.24 -22.29 -9.71
N ARG A 125 21.12 -22.29 -10.73
CA ARG A 125 21.30 -23.45 -11.61
C ARG A 125 21.72 -24.68 -10.82
N GLN A 126 22.72 -24.55 -9.96
CA GLN A 126 23.20 -25.64 -9.13
C GLN A 126 22.08 -26.21 -8.24
N VAL A 127 21.26 -25.35 -7.61
CA VAL A 127 20.12 -25.80 -6.80
C VAL A 127 19.08 -26.53 -7.65
N LEU A 128 18.73 -26.03 -8.83
CA LEU A 128 17.76 -26.66 -9.72
C LEU A 128 18.25 -28.03 -10.22
N GLU A 129 19.52 -28.16 -10.61
CA GLU A 129 20.09 -29.43 -11.09
C GLU A 129 20.17 -30.49 -10.00
N THR A 130 20.53 -30.09 -8.78
CA THR A 130 20.74 -31.01 -7.65
C THR A 130 19.46 -31.41 -6.93
N SER A 131 18.37 -30.65 -7.08
CA SER A 131 17.08 -30.97 -6.45
C SER A 131 16.00 -31.28 -7.48
N PHE A 132 15.57 -30.27 -8.24
CA PHE A 132 14.40 -30.34 -9.10
C PHE A 132 14.60 -31.26 -10.32
N PHE A 133 15.79 -31.25 -10.90
CA PHE A 133 16.16 -32.05 -12.07
C PHE A 133 17.14 -33.19 -11.75
N ALA A 134 17.27 -33.55 -10.47
CA ALA A 134 18.14 -34.63 -10.05
C ALA A 134 17.71 -35.96 -10.72
N ARG A 135 18.62 -36.58 -11.48
CA ARG A 135 18.37 -37.91 -12.04
C ARG A 135 18.29 -38.93 -10.91
N PRO A 136 17.27 -39.81 -10.87
CA PRO A 136 17.24 -40.89 -9.89
C PRO A 136 18.49 -41.75 -10.09
N GLN A 137 19.28 -41.92 -9.02
CA GLN A 137 20.37 -42.89 -9.05
C GLN A 137 19.75 -44.27 -9.26
N THR A 138 20.02 -44.88 -10.41
CA THR A 138 19.68 -46.28 -10.67
C THR A 138 20.55 -47.15 -9.78
N GLY A 139 20.10 -47.34 -8.54
CA GLY A 139 20.63 -48.40 -7.70
C GLY A 139 20.42 -49.71 -8.43
N LYS A 140 21.50 -50.32 -8.94
CA LYS A 140 21.45 -51.66 -9.53
C LYS A 140 20.72 -52.56 -8.52
N PRO A 141 19.58 -53.19 -8.87
CA PRO A 141 18.98 -54.15 -7.96
C PRO A 141 20.01 -55.26 -7.78
N LYS A 142 20.52 -55.44 -6.56
CA LYS A 142 21.28 -56.64 -6.21
C LYS A 142 20.32 -57.81 -6.33
N ARG A 143 20.21 -58.40 -7.52
CA ARG A 143 19.58 -59.70 -7.74
C ARG A 143 20.42 -60.74 -6.99
N ARG A 144 20.09 -60.95 -5.71
CA ARG A 144 20.41 -62.20 -5.03
C ARG A 144 19.31 -63.19 -5.39
N PHE A 145 19.54 -63.97 -6.44
CA PHE A 145 18.77 -65.18 -6.68
C PHE A 145 18.98 -66.13 -5.50
N SER A 146 17.94 -66.33 -4.70
CA SER A 146 17.90 -67.32 -3.64
C SER A 146 16.96 -68.44 -4.07
N LEU A 147 17.51 -69.63 -4.32
CA LEU A 147 16.77 -70.85 -4.66
C LEU A 147 15.88 -71.38 -3.51
N ARG A 148 15.76 -70.65 -2.39
CA ARG A 148 14.87 -71.01 -1.26
C ARG A 148 13.44 -70.47 -1.36
N GLN A 149 13.08 -69.76 -2.43
CA GLN A 149 11.73 -69.19 -2.61
C GLN A 149 10.70 -70.13 -3.25
N LEU A 150 11.04 -71.40 -3.48
CA LEU A 150 10.11 -72.40 -4.03
C LEU A 150 9.17 -73.05 -3.00
N PHE A 151 9.28 -72.72 -1.70
CA PHE A 151 8.44 -73.33 -0.64
C PHE A 151 8.03 -72.35 0.47
N SER A 152 7.61 -71.14 0.14
CA SER A 152 6.96 -70.26 1.12
C SER A 152 5.70 -69.62 0.55
N GLY A 153 4.55 -69.98 1.12
CA GLY A 153 3.25 -69.45 0.75
C GLY A 153 3.22 -67.93 0.77
N SER A 154 2.67 -67.36 -0.29
CA SER A 154 2.51 -65.93 -0.50
C SER A 154 1.55 -65.33 0.53
N LYS A 155 2.08 -64.61 1.52
CA LYS A 155 1.32 -63.54 2.16
C LYS A 155 1.28 -62.35 1.18
N PRO A 156 0.12 -61.73 0.93
CA PRO A 156 0.08 -60.51 0.15
C PRO A 156 0.93 -59.46 0.88
N ALA A 157 1.89 -58.88 0.16
CA ALA A 157 2.66 -57.76 0.68
C ALA A 157 1.68 -56.63 1.02
N PRO A 158 1.88 -55.87 2.13
CA PRO A 158 1.09 -54.69 2.39
C PRO A 158 1.20 -53.76 1.17
N ASP A 159 0.06 -53.28 0.67
CA ASP A 159 -0.02 -52.37 -0.46
C ASP A 159 1.07 -51.31 -0.36
N ALA A 160 2.02 -51.36 -1.29
CA ALA A 160 3.04 -50.35 -1.40
C ALA A 160 2.30 -49.02 -1.55
N ARG A 161 2.54 -48.09 -0.62
CA ARG A 161 2.00 -46.72 -0.70
C ARG A 161 2.18 -46.26 -2.15
N PRO A 162 1.12 -45.75 -2.82
CA PRO A 162 1.27 -45.28 -4.19
C PRO A 162 2.46 -44.33 -4.22
N GLY A 163 3.41 -44.61 -5.10
CA GLY A 163 4.63 -43.80 -5.22
C GLY A 163 4.25 -42.35 -5.46
N GLU A 164 4.94 -41.44 -4.78
CA GLU A 164 4.74 -39.99 -4.91
C GLU A 164 4.63 -39.62 -6.40
N SER A 165 3.51 -39.02 -6.80
CA SER A 165 3.33 -38.56 -8.16
C SER A 165 4.37 -37.48 -8.50
N THR A 166 4.69 -37.31 -9.78
CA THR A 166 5.64 -36.27 -10.22
C THR A 166 5.24 -34.89 -9.69
N LEU A 167 3.93 -34.61 -9.63
CA LEU A 167 3.40 -33.35 -9.14
C LEU A 167 3.60 -33.17 -7.62
N GLU A 168 3.26 -34.19 -6.82
CA GLU A 168 3.49 -34.17 -5.37
C GLU A 168 4.98 -33.97 -5.05
N LYS A 169 5.86 -34.64 -5.81
CA LYS A 169 7.31 -34.48 -5.69
C LYS A 169 7.75 -33.06 -6.00
N GLN A 170 7.23 -32.43 -7.06
CA GLN A 170 7.56 -31.04 -7.40
C GLN A 170 7.12 -30.08 -6.29
N TYR A 171 5.89 -30.22 -5.77
CA TYR A 171 5.41 -29.39 -4.67
C TYR A 171 6.21 -29.58 -3.38
N ARG A 172 6.62 -30.82 -3.06
CA ARG A 172 7.48 -31.10 -1.92
C ARG A 172 8.84 -30.40 -2.05
N ILE A 173 9.52 -30.54 -3.20
CA ILE A 173 10.81 -29.87 -3.45
C ILE A 173 10.66 -28.33 -3.35
N ILE A 174 9.60 -27.77 -3.93
CA ILE A 174 9.33 -26.33 -3.81
C ILE A 174 9.14 -25.93 -2.33
N SER A 175 8.42 -26.72 -1.55
CA SER A 175 8.23 -26.47 -0.12
C SER A 175 9.55 -26.54 0.67
N GLU A 176 10.44 -27.48 0.33
CA GLU A 176 11.77 -27.60 0.95
C GLU A 176 12.62 -26.35 0.72
N PHE A 177 12.52 -25.67 -0.43
CA PHE A 177 13.20 -24.39 -0.65
C PHE A 177 12.80 -23.32 0.36
N LYS A 178 11.54 -23.30 0.80
CA LYS A 178 11.10 -22.35 1.84
C LYS A 178 11.83 -22.61 3.16
N GLU A 179 11.95 -23.87 3.56
CA GLU A 179 12.63 -24.27 4.79
C GLU A 179 14.14 -23.99 4.72
N GLN A 180 14.77 -24.36 3.61
CA GLN A 180 16.18 -24.08 3.35
C GLN A 180 16.47 -22.57 3.36
N GLY A 181 15.59 -21.75 2.77
CA GLY A 181 15.70 -20.30 2.82
C GLY A 181 15.61 -19.73 4.24
N ILE A 182 14.72 -20.27 5.09
CA ILE A 182 14.60 -19.84 6.50
C ILE A 182 15.86 -20.21 7.29
N ALA A 183 16.42 -21.39 7.05
CA ALA A 183 17.63 -21.88 7.73
C ALA A 183 18.93 -21.23 7.23
N ALA A 184 18.97 -20.75 5.98
CA ALA A 184 20.16 -20.17 5.37
C ALA A 184 20.66 -18.92 6.13
N THR A 185 21.94 -18.91 6.50
CA THR A 185 22.62 -17.78 7.15
C THR A 185 23.13 -16.77 6.13
N ASP A 186 23.69 -17.24 5.01
CA ASP A 186 24.14 -16.39 3.91
C ASP A 186 22.96 -15.63 3.26
N PRO A 187 23.03 -14.29 3.15
CA PRO A 187 21.94 -13.50 2.61
C PRO A 187 21.62 -13.77 1.12
N LEU A 188 22.63 -14.11 0.29
CA LEU A 188 22.42 -14.41 -1.11
C LEU A 188 21.74 -15.77 -1.26
N THR A 189 22.24 -16.81 -0.59
CA THR A 189 21.63 -18.14 -0.58
C THR A 189 20.18 -18.09 -0.07
N ARG A 190 19.90 -17.30 0.98
CA ARG A 190 18.53 -17.07 1.43
C ARG A 190 17.65 -16.44 0.34
N ALA A 191 18.19 -15.46 -0.40
CA ALA A 191 17.46 -14.82 -1.50
C ALA A 191 17.22 -15.75 -2.69
N VAL A 192 18.18 -16.64 -2.99
CA VAL A 192 18.06 -17.71 -4.00
C VAL A 192 16.87 -18.61 -3.66
N TYR A 193 16.85 -19.18 -2.46
CA TYR A 193 15.76 -20.06 -2.04
C TYR A 193 14.40 -19.36 -1.96
N LYS A 194 14.34 -18.11 -1.48
CA LYS A 194 13.11 -17.32 -1.49
C LYS A 194 12.58 -17.13 -2.91
N SER A 195 13.45 -16.82 -3.86
CA SER A 195 13.06 -16.58 -5.26
C SER A 195 12.66 -17.87 -5.96
N LEU A 196 13.37 -18.98 -5.72
CA LEU A 196 12.98 -20.31 -6.18
C LEU A 196 11.57 -20.68 -5.69
N TYR A 197 11.32 -20.56 -4.38
CA TYR A 197 10.01 -20.84 -3.80
C TYR A 197 8.90 -19.99 -4.43
N ARG A 198 9.11 -18.68 -4.57
CA ARG A 198 8.12 -17.75 -5.12
C ARG A 198 7.81 -18.03 -6.60
N VAL A 199 8.84 -18.15 -7.43
CA VAL A 199 8.69 -18.27 -8.88
C VAL A 199 8.17 -19.66 -9.26
N LEU A 200 8.81 -20.72 -8.77
CA LEU A 200 8.40 -22.09 -9.10
C LEU A 200 7.03 -22.44 -8.50
N GLY A 201 6.74 -21.97 -7.28
CA GLY A 201 5.43 -22.15 -6.67
C GLY A 201 4.31 -21.46 -7.46
N SER A 202 4.59 -20.29 -8.05
CA SER A 202 3.64 -19.60 -8.93
C SER A 202 3.42 -20.38 -10.23
N ILE A 203 4.50 -20.80 -10.90
CA ILE A 203 4.41 -21.59 -12.14
C ILE A 203 3.63 -22.89 -11.90
N ALA A 204 3.96 -23.64 -10.84
CA ALA A 204 3.28 -24.88 -10.48
C ALA A 204 1.80 -24.65 -10.17
N GLY A 205 1.47 -23.58 -9.43
CA GLY A 205 0.09 -23.24 -9.10
C GLY A 205 -0.76 -22.82 -10.30
N THR A 206 -0.16 -22.23 -11.33
CA THR A 206 -0.87 -21.76 -12.53
C THR A 206 -0.94 -22.82 -13.63
N SER A 207 0.17 -23.48 -13.95
CA SER A 207 0.26 -24.45 -15.03
C SER A 207 0.02 -25.89 -14.57
N GLY A 208 -0.05 -26.14 -13.27
CA GLY A 208 -0.20 -27.49 -12.70
C GLY A 208 1.09 -28.31 -12.71
N PHE A 209 2.19 -27.78 -13.25
CA PHE A 209 3.54 -28.37 -13.20
C PHE A 209 4.59 -27.30 -13.49
N VAL A 210 5.85 -27.59 -13.16
CA VAL A 210 7.00 -26.77 -13.59
C VAL A 210 7.64 -27.42 -14.82
N GLY A 211 7.84 -26.64 -15.88
CA GLY A 211 8.48 -27.08 -17.12
C GLY A 211 9.94 -27.52 -16.94
N SER A 212 10.50 -28.14 -17.98
CA SER A 212 11.85 -28.73 -17.96
C SER A 212 12.98 -27.82 -18.47
N ASP A 213 12.66 -26.62 -18.95
CA ASP A 213 13.65 -25.66 -19.43
C ASP A 213 14.36 -24.98 -18.26
N ILE A 214 15.52 -25.51 -17.90
CA ILE A 214 16.32 -24.98 -16.79
C ILE A 214 16.84 -23.57 -17.07
N ASP A 215 17.16 -23.23 -18.30
CA ASP A 215 17.74 -21.93 -18.65
C ASP A 215 16.69 -20.82 -18.46
N PHE A 216 15.46 -21.10 -18.92
CA PHE A 216 14.31 -20.24 -18.67
C PHE A 216 14.05 -20.04 -17.17
N LEU A 217 14.02 -21.13 -16.39
CA LEU A 217 13.79 -21.05 -14.94
C LEU A 217 14.90 -20.27 -14.21
N VAL A 218 16.17 -20.53 -14.55
CA VAL A 218 17.31 -19.78 -14.01
C VAL A 218 17.15 -18.30 -14.32
N GLN A 219 16.78 -17.95 -15.56
CA GLN A 219 16.59 -16.57 -15.95
C GLN A 219 15.47 -15.89 -15.16
N LEU A 220 14.29 -16.51 -15.04
CA LEU A 220 13.16 -15.95 -14.29
C LEU A 220 13.47 -15.76 -12.81
N VAL A 221 14.03 -16.79 -12.17
CA VAL A 221 14.38 -16.74 -10.74
C VAL A 221 15.46 -15.68 -10.49
N THR A 222 16.43 -15.56 -11.39
CA THR A 222 17.47 -14.51 -11.30
C THR A 222 16.87 -13.12 -11.40
N ARG A 223 15.95 -12.87 -12.36
CA ARG A 223 15.28 -11.56 -12.51
C ARG A 223 14.53 -11.17 -11.22
N HIS A 224 13.74 -12.09 -10.68
CA HIS A 224 13.03 -11.88 -9.42
C HIS A 224 14.01 -11.57 -8.27
N LEU A 225 15.12 -12.33 -8.16
CA LEU A 225 16.14 -12.12 -7.15
C LEU A 225 16.82 -10.74 -7.27
N CYS A 226 17.23 -10.34 -8.48
CA CYS A 226 17.93 -9.07 -8.69
C CYS A 226 17.04 -7.87 -8.37
N ASN A 227 15.75 -7.91 -8.72
CA ASN A 227 14.81 -6.83 -8.40
C ASN A 227 14.60 -6.61 -6.90
N GLU A 228 14.68 -7.68 -6.10
CA GLU A 228 14.48 -7.60 -4.64
C GLU A 228 15.80 -7.55 -3.86
N TYR A 229 16.65 -8.57 -3.99
CA TYR A 229 17.92 -8.68 -3.26
C TYR A 229 19.01 -7.83 -3.89
N GLY A 230 19.13 -7.82 -5.24
CA GLY A 230 20.08 -6.95 -5.94
C GLY A 230 19.84 -5.48 -5.63
N SER A 231 18.57 -5.02 -5.67
CA SER A 231 18.18 -3.69 -5.21
C SER A 231 18.65 -3.40 -3.78
N ARG A 232 18.53 -4.35 -2.85
CA ARG A 232 19.01 -4.18 -1.46
C ARG A 232 20.54 -4.09 -1.36
N VAL A 233 21.29 -4.79 -2.21
CA VAL A 233 22.76 -4.68 -2.29
C VAL A 233 23.15 -3.28 -2.76
N ILE A 234 22.53 -2.78 -3.84
CA ILE A 234 22.68 -1.40 -4.29
C ILE A 234 22.35 -0.40 -3.16
N GLY A 235 21.23 -0.62 -2.48
CA GLY A 235 20.80 0.20 -1.35
C GLY A 235 21.84 0.26 -0.23
N LYS A 236 22.59 -0.81 0.02
CA LYS A 236 23.71 -0.81 0.98
C LYS A 236 24.89 0.00 0.46
N ARG A 237 25.22 -0.12 -0.83
CA ARG A 237 26.33 0.61 -1.49
C ARG A 237 26.10 2.12 -1.50
N ILE A 238 24.87 2.59 -1.79
CA ILE A 238 24.57 4.03 -1.81
C ILE A 238 24.31 4.63 -0.41
N GLY A 239 24.06 3.79 0.61
CA GLY A 239 23.77 4.25 1.97
C GLY A 239 24.85 5.18 2.57
N PRO A 240 26.16 4.86 2.48
CA PRO A 240 27.24 5.78 2.83
C PRO A 240 27.19 7.12 2.09
N LEU A 241 26.89 7.12 0.79
CA LEU A 241 26.80 8.33 -0.04
C LEU A 241 25.63 9.23 0.42
N VAL A 242 24.49 8.65 0.78
CA VAL A 242 23.37 9.41 1.37
C VAL A 242 23.75 10.00 2.73
N ARG A 243 24.51 9.26 3.57
CA ARG A 243 25.00 9.81 4.85
C ARG A 243 26.04 10.92 4.66
N GLN A 244 26.82 10.86 3.58
CA GLN A 244 27.71 11.95 3.17
C GLN A 244 26.88 13.16 2.74
N ALA A 245 25.85 12.96 1.91
CA ALA A 245 24.93 14.01 1.47
C ALA A 245 24.29 14.75 2.64
N ILE A 246 23.82 14.03 3.67
CA ILE A 246 23.24 14.63 4.87
C ILE A 246 24.19 15.64 5.51
N ARG A 247 25.50 15.34 5.55
CA ARG A 247 26.51 16.25 6.11
C ARG A 247 26.90 17.37 5.14
N GLN A 248 27.17 17.02 3.88
CA GLN A 248 27.69 17.95 2.87
C GLN A 248 26.65 18.97 2.41
N PHE A 249 25.37 18.58 2.36
CA PHE A 249 24.26 19.44 1.93
C PHE A 249 23.43 19.95 3.10
N GLU A 250 23.89 19.76 4.35
CA GLU A 250 23.24 20.23 5.58
C GLU A 250 21.76 19.79 5.68
N LEU A 251 21.48 18.56 5.25
CA LEU A 251 20.11 18.02 5.26
C LEU A 251 19.78 17.52 6.67
N THR A 252 18.51 17.65 7.05
CA THR A 252 18.04 17.16 8.35
C THR A 252 17.82 15.65 8.30
N PRO A 253 18.51 14.83 9.12
CA PRO A 253 18.29 13.39 9.16
C PRO A 253 16.99 13.04 9.89
N THR A 254 16.40 11.90 9.56
CA THR A 254 15.34 11.32 10.41
C THR A 254 15.95 10.72 11.68
N ILE A 255 15.39 11.04 12.84
CA ILE A 255 15.90 10.62 14.15
C ILE A 255 14.88 9.74 14.85
N THR A 256 15.30 8.57 15.35
CA THR A 256 14.46 7.69 16.17
C THR A 256 14.16 8.32 17.52
N VAL A 257 12.95 8.12 18.04
CA VAL A 257 12.49 8.74 19.29
C VAL A 257 11.99 7.69 20.29
N GLU A 258 11.94 8.04 21.57
CA GLU A 258 11.49 7.09 22.61
C GLU A 258 9.99 6.78 22.51
N LYS A 259 9.17 7.78 22.17
CA LYS A 259 7.72 7.65 22.00
C LYS A 259 7.30 8.02 20.58
N PRO A 260 7.47 7.12 19.59
CA PRO A 260 7.18 7.46 18.21
C PRO A 260 5.68 7.67 17.98
N VAL A 261 5.38 8.76 17.29
CA VAL A 261 4.02 9.11 16.85
C VAL A 261 3.89 8.80 15.37
N LEU A 262 2.87 8.02 15.03
CA LEU A 262 2.50 7.74 13.65
C LEU A 262 1.22 8.49 13.29
N ILE A 263 1.32 9.48 12.42
CA ILE A 263 0.19 10.22 11.87
C ILE A 263 -0.20 9.59 10.54
N SER A 264 -1.48 9.25 10.38
CA SER A 264 -1.98 8.63 9.15
C SER A 264 -3.17 9.41 8.60
N LEU A 265 -3.09 9.79 7.32
CA LEU A 265 -4.19 10.43 6.60
C LEU A 265 -4.93 9.40 5.74
N LYS A 266 -6.22 9.21 6.00
CA LYS A 266 -7.09 8.28 5.28
C LYS A 266 -8.23 9.05 4.62
N GLY A 267 -8.54 8.69 3.38
CA GLY A 267 -9.55 9.36 2.56
C GLY A 267 -9.36 9.00 1.09
N ALA A 268 -10.40 9.19 0.28
CA ALA A 268 -10.38 8.85 -1.13
C ALA A 268 -9.34 9.66 -1.93
N SER A 269 -9.09 9.25 -3.18
CA SER A 269 -8.29 10.06 -4.11
C SER A 269 -8.91 11.46 -4.23
N ALA A 270 -8.10 12.52 -4.19
CA ALA A 270 -8.57 13.92 -4.19
C ALA A 270 -9.47 14.37 -3.02
N ALA A 271 -9.58 13.59 -1.94
CA ALA A 271 -10.29 13.98 -0.72
C ALA A 271 -9.61 15.09 0.11
N GLY A 272 -8.60 15.80 -0.41
CA GLY A 272 -7.94 16.92 0.31
C GLY A 272 -6.87 16.55 1.37
N LYS A 273 -6.42 15.28 1.43
CA LYS A 273 -5.35 14.85 2.35
C LYS A 273 -4.06 15.67 2.24
N SER A 274 -3.61 15.94 1.02
CA SER A 274 -2.38 16.72 0.80
C SER A 274 -2.51 18.16 1.32
N SER A 275 -3.71 18.74 1.19
CA SER A 275 -4.02 20.11 1.63
C SER A 275 -4.13 20.21 3.15
N LEU A 276 -4.48 19.11 3.83
CA LEU A 276 -4.42 19.00 5.28
C LEU A 276 -3.00 19.00 5.83
N ARG A 277 -2.02 18.42 5.13
CA ARG A 277 -0.64 18.26 5.68
C ARG A 277 -0.02 19.55 6.20
N PRO A 278 -0.02 20.69 5.46
CA PRO A 278 0.50 21.94 5.99
C PRO A 278 -0.27 22.43 7.23
N MET A 279 -1.58 22.17 7.28
CA MET A 279 -2.44 22.55 8.41
C MET A 279 -2.20 21.69 9.65
N LEU A 280 -1.73 20.45 9.49
CA LEU A 280 -1.40 19.54 10.59
C LEU A 280 -0.16 19.98 11.37
N LYS A 281 0.67 20.90 10.85
CA LYS A 281 1.83 21.44 11.57
C LYS A 281 1.45 21.97 12.96
N LYS A 282 0.28 22.62 13.09
CA LYS A 282 -0.22 23.12 14.38
C LYS A 282 -0.53 21.98 15.34
N ILE A 283 -1.26 20.95 14.88
CA ILE A 283 -1.59 19.75 15.67
C ILE A 283 -0.33 18.99 16.07
N ILE A 284 0.67 18.91 15.18
CA ILE A 284 1.97 18.31 15.46
C ILE A 284 2.71 19.08 16.56
N GLY A 285 2.67 20.41 16.52
CA GLY A 285 3.17 21.27 17.58
C GLY A 285 2.45 21.05 18.92
N ASP A 286 1.12 20.93 18.91
CA ASP A 286 0.32 20.66 20.12
C ASP A 286 0.62 19.29 20.74
N LEU A 287 1.10 18.34 19.94
CA LEU A 287 1.61 17.03 20.40
C LEU A 287 3.04 17.09 20.96
N GLY A 288 3.64 18.28 21.05
CA GLY A 288 5.00 18.49 21.57
C GLY A 288 6.11 18.12 20.58
N MET A 289 5.78 17.84 19.32
CA MET A 289 6.77 17.57 18.29
C MET A 289 7.32 18.88 17.72
N ARG A 290 8.63 18.91 17.45
CA ARG A 290 9.25 20.05 16.76
C ARG A 290 8.63 20.19 15.36
N PRO A 291 8.43 21.42 14.85
CA PRO A 291 8.21 21.64 13.43
C PRO A 291 9.30 20.92 12.63
N ASP A 292 8.92 20.19 11.60
CA ASP A 292 9.83 19.34 10.80
C ASP A 292 10.57 18.25 11.62
N GLY A 293 10.02 17.84 12.78
CA GLY A 293 10.55 16.75 13.61
C GLY A 293 10.11 15.34 13.18
N TYR A 294 9.54 15.19 11.98
CA TYR A 294 8.93 13.96 11.50
C TYR A 294 9.30 13.67 10.04
N GLY A 295 9.37 12.40 9.67
CA GLY A 295 9.53 11.99 8.27
C GLY A 295 8.18 11.87 7.57
N THR A 296 8.08 12.31 6.32
CA THR A 296 6.85 12.22 5.52
C THR A 296 6.93 11.13 4.47
N ILE A 297 6.01 10.17 4.53
CA ILE A 297 5.85 9.08 3.56
C ILE A 297 4.69 9.44 2.63
N SER A 298 5.02 9.85 1.41
CA SER A 298 4.05 10.14 0.35
C SER A 298 4.56 9.64 -1.01
N PRO A 299 4.38 8.35 -1.35
CA PRO A 299 4.90 7.73 -2.59
C PRO A 299 4.53 8.45 -3.88
N ASP A 300 3.40 9.16 -3.86
CA ASP A 300 2.91 9.93 -5.00
C ASP A 300 3.86 11.07 -5.42
N ILE A 301 4.75 11.56 -4.55
CA ILE A 301 5.72 12.61 -4.91
C ILE A 301 6.83 12.09 -5.83
N TRP A 302 7.07 10.78 -5.86
CA TRP A 302 8.13 10.17 -6.68
C TRP A 302 7.82 10.19 -8.18
N ARG A 303 6.55 10.27 -8.58
CA ARG A 303 6.12 10.05 -9.98
C ARG A 303 6.81 10.95 -10.99
N ARG A 304 6.95 12.25 -10.69
CA ARG A 304 7.64 13.22 -11.57
C ARG A 304 9.16 13.04 -11.60
N PHE A 305 9.72 12.26 -10.66
CA PHE A 305 11.12 11.84 -10.69
C PHE A 305 11.31 10.56 -11.50
N LEU A 306 10.25 9.74 -11.62
CA LEU A 306 10.27 8.48 -12.37
C LEU A 306 9.96 8.68 -13.86
N LEU A 307 9.18 9.70 -14.19
CA LEU A 307 8.70 9.96 -15.54
C LEU A 307 8.64 11.46 -15.79
N ASP A 308 9.27 11.90 -16.88
CA ASP A 308 9.05 13.23 -17.43
C ASP A 308 7.64 13.29 -18.04
N TYR A 309 6.82 14.22 -17.54
CA TYR A 309 5.43 14.35 -17.97
C TYR A 309 5.35 15.09 -19.31
N ASP A 310 6.29 15.99 -19.56
CA ASP A 310 6.27 16.85 -20.73
C ASP A 310 6.68 16.06 -22.00
N SER A 311 7.40 14.95 -21.81
CA SER A 311 7.79 14.03 -22.90
C SER A 311 6.66 13.12 -23.40
N LEU A 312 5.44 13.18 -22.84
CA LEU A 312 4.39 12.18 -23.10
C LEU A 312 3.49 12.49 -24.30
N GLY A 313 3.54 13.71 -24.85
CA GLY A 313 2.67 14.12 -25.96
C GLY A 313 1.19 13.89 -25.63
N GLU A 314 0.46 13.22 -26.52
CA GLU A 314 -0.97 12.94 -26.35
C GLU A 314 -1.30 12.07 -25.11
N ALA A 315 -0.33 11.28 -24.63
CA ALA A 315 -0.49 10.41 -23.48
C ALA A 315 -0.38 11.14 -22.13
N TYR A 316 -0.19 12.46 -22.10
CA TYR A 316 0.11 13.22 -20.86
C TYR A 316 -0.88 12.98 -19.72
N LYS A 317 -2.16 12.78 -20.01
CA LYS A 317 -3.18 12.50 -18.99
C LYS A 317 -2.99 11.14 -18.30
N TYR A 318 -2.28 10.21 -18.93
CA TYR A 318 -1.96 8.90 -18.36
C TYR A 318 -0.69 8.89 -17.50
N ALA A 319 0.04 10.00 -17.35
CA ALA A 319 1.32 10.06 -16.63
C ALA A 319 1.30 9.42 -15.22
N GLY A 320 0.21 9.65 -14.47
CA GLY A 320 -0.01 9.00 -13.19
C GLY A 320 -0.16 7.48 -13.32
N ARG A 321 -0.94 7.00 -14.29
CA ARG A 321 -1.16 5.56 -14.49
C ARG A 321 0.13 4.85 -14.96
N LEU A 322 0.88 5.48 -15.89
CA LEU A 322 2.13 4.96 -16.46
C LEU A 322 3.24 4.70 -15.43
N THR A 323 3.19 5.36 -14.26
CA THR A 323 4.16 5.19 -13.16
C THR A 323 3.66 4.27 -12.04
N SER A 324 2.41 3.81 -12.08
CA SER A 324 1.74 3.24 -10.90
C SER A 324 2.34 1.90 -10.45
N LYS A 325 2.68 1.00 -11.39
CA LYS A 325 3.30 -0.29 -11.06
C LYS A 325 4.66 -0.09 -10.39
N GLU A 326 5.47 0.83 -10.91
CA GLU A 326 6.80 1.11 -10.36
C GLU A 326 6.76 1.78 -8.98
N VAL A 327 5.86 2.75 -8.77
CA VAL A 327 5.65 3.35 -7.44
C VAL A 327 5.29 2.27 -6.41
N ALA A 328 4.47 1.28 -6.78
CA ALA A 328 4.14 0.17 -5.89
C ALA A 328 5.36 -0.71 -5.57
N ILE A 329 6.27 -0.93 -6.53
CA ILE A 329 7.55 -1.62 -6.30
C ILE A 329 8.40 -0.84 -5.29
N ILE A 330 8.55 0.47 -5.47
CA ILE A 330 9.36 1.32 -4.59
C ILE A 330 8.76 1.41 -3.18
N ASP A 331 7.43 1.54 -3.04
CA ASP A 331 6.76 1.59 -1.73
C ASP A 331 6.94 0.27 -0.94
N ARG A 332 6.97 -0.88 -1.62
CA ARG A 332 7.32 -2.17 -0.99
C ARG A 332 8.76 -2.18 -0.47
N LYS A 333 9.72 -1.64 -1.24
CA LYS A 333 11.13 -1.52 -0.84
C LYS A 333 11.28 -0.58 0.36
N LEU A 334 10.58 0.55 0.35
CA LEU A 334 10.52 1.49 1.47
C LEU A 334 10.03 0.81 2.75
N ASP A 335 8.93 0.05 2.67
CA ASP A 335 8.39 -0.69 3.80
C ASP A 335 9.40 -1.69 4.38
N TYR A 336 10.08 -2.45 3.51
CA TYR A 336 11.12 -3.37 3.96
C TYR A 336 12.27 -2.63 4.65
N TYR A 337 12.71 -1.52 4.08
CA TYR A 337 13.79 -0.70 4.60
C TYR A 337 13.46 -0.12 5.98
N ILE A 338 12.28 0.51 6.15
CA ILE A 338 11.82 1.05 7.43
C ILE A 338 11.68 -0.07 8.47
N ARG A 339 11.12 -1.23 8.10
CA ARG A 339 11.02 -2.39 9.02
C ARG A 339 12.39 -2.88 9.47
N ALA A 340 13.37 -2.91 8.58
CA ALA A 340 14.74 -3.30 8.91
C ALA A 340 15.40 -2.30 9.86
N LYS A 341 15.26 -0.99 9.62
CA LYS A 341 15.71 0.07 10.54
C LYS A 341 15.04 -0.09 11.90
N ALA A 342 13.72 -0.19 11.93
CA ALA A 342 12.94 -0.31 13.15
C ALA A 342 13.33 -1.55 13.98
N LYS A 343 13.63 -2.68 13.32
CA LYS A 343 14.13 -3.89 13.99
C LYS A 343 15.51 -3.69 14.60
N ARG A 344 16.41 -3.00 13.90
CA ARG A 344 17.77 -2.72 14.37
C ARG A 344 17.75 -1.74 15.54
N ASP A 345 17.02 -0.64 15.39
CA ASP A 345 17.04 0.50 16.30
C ASP A 345 16.04 0.35 17.45
N ARG A 346 15.15 -0.65 17.38
CA ARG A 346 14.04 -0.89 18.31
C ARG A 346 13.10 0.31 18.48
N SER A 347 13.12 1.22 17.52
CA SER A 347 12.33 2.45 17.48
C SER A 347 12.21 2.95 16.03
N ILE A 348 11.34 3.92 15.80
CA ILE A 348 11.19 4.66 14.55
C ILE A 348 11.17 6.18 14.83
N PRO A 349 11.41 7.04 13.82
CA PRO A 349 11.10 8.46 13.94
C PRO A 349 9.59 8.70 14.08
N HIS A 350 9.19 9.92 14.43
CA HIS A 350 7.83 10.37 14.14
C HIS A 350 7.60 10.31 12.61
N LEU A 351 6.42 9.83 12.21
CA LEU A 351 6.10 9.64 10.79
C LEU A 351 4.73 10.22 10.45
N LEU A 352 4.66 10.99 9.38
CA LEU A 352 3.42 11.34 8.70
C LEU A 352 3.27 10.45 7.46
N VAL A 353 2.17 9.71 7.38
CA VAL A 353 1.90 8.77 6.31
C VAL A 353 0.69 9.23 5.50
N ASP A 354 0.96 9.69 4.29
CA ASP A 354 -0.02 10.05 3.27
C ASP A 354 0.15 9.12 2.06
N ARG A 355 -0.23 7.86 2.25
CA ARG A 355 -0.27 6.87 1.20
C ARG A 355 -1.61 6.16 1.16
N PHE A 356 -2.19 6.13 -0.03
CA PHE A 356 -3.34 5.29 -0.34
C PHE A 356 -2.81 3.91 -0.75
N ARG A 357 -3.20 2.86 -0.03
CA ARG A 357 -3.02 1.48 -0.53
C ARG A 357 -4.35 0.78 -0.52
N PHE A 358 -4.70 0.23 -1.67
CA PHE A 358 -5.87 -0.64 -1.84
C PHE A 358 -5.84 -1.82 -0.85
N ASP A 359 -4.64 -2.38 -0.59
CA ASP A 359 -4.48 -3.48 0.36
C ASP A 359 -4.49 -3.05 1.84
N SER A 360 -4.53 -1.75 2.15
CA SER A 360 -4.71 -1.28 3.54
C SER A 360 -6.10 -1.60 4.10
N PHE A 361 -7.05 -1.95 3.23
CA PHE A 361 -8.44 -2.23 3.58
C PHE A 361 -8.85 -3.71 3.42
N SER A 362 -7.95 -4.60 2.97
CA SER A 362 -8.23 -6.03 2.79
C SER A 362 -7.96 -6.88 4.03
N THR A 363 -9.00 -7.55 4.55
CA THR A 363 -9.03 -8.24 5.86
C THR A 363 -7.93 -9.31 6.03
N GLU A 364 -7.55 -10.03 4.96
CA GLU A 364 -6.54 -11.10 4.99
C GLU A 364 -5.10 -10.61 5.14
N ARG A 365 -4.77 -9.41 4.62
CA ARG A 365 -3.42 -8.80 4.77
C ARG A 365 -3.34 -7.87 5.97
N ILE A 366 -4.49 -7.37 6.41
CA ILE A 366 -4.66 -6.55 7.59
C ILE A 366 -4.07 -7.23 8.86
N SER A 367 -4.19 -8.55 9.05
CA SER A 367 -3.52 -9.26 10.17
C SER A 367 -1.97 -9.24 10.05
N ARG A 368 -1.43 -9.35 8.82
CA ARG A 368 0.01 -9.26 8.52
C ARG A 368 0.57 -7.84 8.67
N ILE A 369 -0.26 -6.81 8.51
CA ILE A 369 0.11 -5.38 8.68
C ILE A 369 0.46 -5.03 10.14
N LEU A 370 0.10 -5.85 11.13
CA LEU A 370 0.32 -5.50 12.54
C LEU A 370 1.44 -6.29 13.23
N HIS A 371 1.47 -7.61 13.04
CA HIS A 371 2.45 -8.41 13.78
C HIS A 371 3.89 -8.32 13.24
N ASN A 372 4.07 -7.90 11.98
CA ASN A 372 5.38 -7.88 11.30
C ASN A 372 5.75 -6.53 10.65
N THR A 373 5.14 -5.43 11.11
CA THR A 373 5.48 -4.08 10.61
C THR A 373 6.17 -3.23 11.69
N TYR A 374 6.55 -2.01 11.31
CA TYR A 374 7.11 -1.03 12.23
C TYR A 374 6.08 -0.47 13.22
N ALA A 375 4.78 -0.75 13.04
CA ALA A 375 3.71 -0.28 13.92
C ALA A 375 3.86 -0.76 15.37
N LYS A 376 4.53 -1.90 15.60
CA LYS A 376 4.81 -2.40 16.95
C LYS A 376 5.80 -1.54 17.76
N TYR A 377 6.50 -0.62 17.10
CA TYR A 377 7.40 0.35 17.74
C TYR A 377 6.75 1.73 17.87
N VAL A 378 5.49 1.88 17.46
CA VAL A 378 4.72 3.12 17.62
C VAL A 378 4.20 3.15 19.05
N ASP A 379 4.34 4.29 19.71
CA ASP A 379 3.74 4.56 21.02
C ASP A 379 2.30 5.06 20.83
N THR A 380 2.14 6.08 19.98
CA THR A 380 0.84 6.72 19.70
C THR A 380 0.59 6.76 18.20
N MET A 381 -0.60 6.32 17.78
CA MET A 381 -1.06 6.45 16.42
C MET A 381 -2.24 7.42 16.35
N LEU A 382 -2.09 8.46 15.53
CA LEU A 382 -3.11 9.46 15.25
C LEU A 382 -3.62 9.27 13.82
N MET A 383 -4.92 9.02 13.65
CA MET A 383 -5.51 8.78 12.33
C MET A 383 -6.59 9.79 12.00
N PHE A 384 -6.44 10.46 10.87
CA PHE A 384 -7.44 11.35 10.32
C PHE A 384 -8.20 10.65 9.20
N PHE A 385 -9.53 10.60 9.31
CA PHE A 385 -10.44 10.09 8.30
C PHE A 385 -11.13 11.25 7.60
N VAL A 386 -10.65 11.60 6.42
CA VAL A 386 -11.16 12.70 5.61
C VAL A 386 -12.29 12.19 4.73
N ILE A 387 -13.50 12.66 5.03
CA ILE A 387 -14.73 12.35 4.35
C ILE A 387 -15.02 13.47 3.36
N THR A 388 -15.29 13.13 2.10
CA THR A 388 -15.52 14.09 1.02
C THR A 388 -16.58 13.53 0.08
N PRO A 389 -17.61 14.30 -0.28
CA PRO A 389 -18.59 13.85 -1.27
C PRO A 389 -17.91 13.31 -2.54
N PRO A 390 -18.31 12.13 -3.06
CA PRO A 390 -17.65 11.50 -4.21
C PRO A 390 -17.55 12.40 -5.46
N GLU A 391 -18.59 13.15 -5.79
CA GLU A 391 -18.63 14.13 -6.89
C GLU A 391 -17.59 15.25 -6.73
N GLU A 392 -17.36 15.71 -5.50
CA GLU A 392 -16.33 16.70 -5.18
C GLU A 392 -14.93 16.13 -5.44
N THR A 393 -14.71 14.84 -5.22
CA THR A 393 -13.42 14.20 -5.52
C THR A 393 -13.09 14.19 -7.01
N VAL A 394 -14.11 14.07 -7.88
CA VAL A 394 -13.97 14.15 -9.34
C VAL A 394 -13.56 15.57 -9.74
N GLN A 395 -14.29 16.58 -9.24
CA GLN A 395 -14.02 17.99 -9.55
C GLN A 395 -12.62 18.42 -9.07
N ARG A 396 -12.29 18.16 -7.80
CA ARG A 396 -10.97 18.48 -7.21
C ARG A 396 -9.85 17.71 -7.90
N GLY A 397 -10.13 16.47 -8.31
CA GLY A 397 -9.22 15.63 -9.07
C GLY A 397 -8.85 16.24 -10.42
N TRP A 398 -9.83 16.78 -11.13
CA TRP A 398 -9.63 17.48 -12.40
C TRP A 398 -8.80 18.75 -12.25
N GLU A 399 -9.11 19.61 -11.28
CA GLU A 399 -8.32 20.81 -10.98
C GLU A 399 -6.86 20.48 -10.67
N ARG A 400 -6.64 19.39 -9.91
CA ARG A 400 -5.29 18.90 -9.62
C ARG A 400 -4.60 18.39 -10.89
N GLY A 401 -5.35 17.73 -11.78
CA GLY A 401 -4.91 17.39 -13.12
C GLY A 401 -4.36 18.59 -13.87
N LEU A 402 -5.13 19.68 -13.92
CA LEU A 402 -4.72 20.93 -14.57
C LEU A 402 -3.49 21.58 -13.92
N LYS A 403 -3.42 21.62 -12.58
CA LYS A 403 -2.32 22.29 -11.86
C LYS A 403 -0.99 21.53 -11.93
N VAL A 404 -1.01 20.20 -11.80
CA VAL A 404 0.21 19.40 -11.62
C VAL A 404 0.35 18.20 -12.56
N GLY A 405 -0.51 18.10 -13.58
CA GLY A 405 -0.47 17.04 -14.60
C GLY A 405 -0.93 15.66 -14.10
N ARG A 406 -1.70 15.61 -13.01
CA ARG A 406 -2.13 14.34 -12.37
C ARG A 406 -3.60 14.05 -12.65
N TYR A 407 -3.89 13.58 -13.85
CA TYR A 407 -5.24 13.22 -14.27
C TYR A 407 -5.57 11.76 -13.87
N LYS A 408 -6.87 11.47 -13.78
CA LYS A 408 -7.46 10.14 -13.56
C LYS A 408 -8.84 10.09 -14.24
N ALA A 409 -9.33 8.89 -14.53
CA ALA A 409 -10.70 8.71 -15.01
C ALA A 409 -11.73 8.99 -13.90
N VAL A 410 -12.97 9.32 -14.29
CA VAL A 410 -14.09 9.52 -13.35
C VAL A 410 -14.35 8.23 -12.56
N GLU A 411 -14.40 7.11 -13.26
CA GLU A 411 -14.59 5.78 -12.66
C GLU A 411 -13.52 5.47 -11.61
N ASP A 412 -12.27 5.88 -11.82
CA ASP A 412 -11.22 5.71 -10.82
C ASP A 412 -11.52 6.52 -9.54
N PHE A 413 -11.97 7.78 -9.65
CA PHE A 413 -12.28 8.61 -8.47
C PHE A 413 -13.46 8.03 -7.66
N LEU A 414 -14.53 7.64 -8.35
CA LEU A 414 -15.71 7.07 -7.70
C LEU A 414 -15.43 5.67 -7.14
N GLY A 415 -14.68 4.84 -7.88
CA GLY A 415 -14.22 3.53 -7.42
C GLY A 415 -13.35 3.62 -6.16
N HIS A 416 -12.39 4.55 -6.12
CA HIS A 416 -11.60 4.80 -4.90
C HIS A 416 -12.47 5.28 -3.74
N SER A 417 -13.52 6.06 -4.01
CA SER A 417 -14.44 6.52 -2.97
C SER A 417 -15.16 5.34 -2.32
N VAL A 418 -15.82 4.49 -3.13
CA VAL A 418 -16.50 3.27 -2.63
C VAL A 418 -15.56 2.42 -1.78
N GLU A 419 -14.35 2.15 -2.28
CA GLU A 419 -13.37 1.34 -1.58
C GLU A 419 -12.93 1.97 -0.25
N THR A 420 -12.63 3.27 -0.26
CA THR A 420 -12.21 4.01 0.94
C THR A 420 -13.28 3.94 2.00
N TYR A 421 -14.52 4.27 1.67
CA TYR A 421 -15.61 4.33 2.63
C TYR A 421 -16.05 2.95 3.13
N THR A 422 -15.93 1.92 2.29
CA THR A 422 -16.07 0.51 2.71
C THR A 422 -14.96 0.09 3.69
N GLY A 423 -13.76 0.63 3.50
CA GLY A 423 -12.57 0.28 4.26
C GLY A 423 -12.43 1.01 5.60
N ILE A 424 -12.92 2.24 5.71
CA ILE A 424 -12.79 3.08 6.92
C ILE A 424 -13.32 2.38 8.18
N PRO A 425 -14.56 1.87 8.23
CA PRO A 425 -15.07 1.17 9.43
C PRO A 425 -14.23 -0.04 9.83
N LYS A 426 -13.78 -0.83 8.83
CA LYS A 426 -12.96 -2.03 9.05
C LYS A 426 -11.60 -1.68 9.67
N LEU A 427 -10.96 -0.64 9.13
CA LEU A 427 -9.67 -0.16 9.63
C LEU A 427 -9.82 0.46 11.03
N PHE A 428 -10.86 1.27 11.23
CA PHE A 428 -11.17 1.92 12.49
C PHE A 428 -11.36 0.91 13.62
N PHE A 429 -12.33 -0.01 13.49
CA PHE A 429 -12.61 -0.98 14.56
C PHE A 429 -11.48 -1.96 14.80
N LYS A 430 -10.66 -2.21 13.77
CA LYS A 430 -9.46 -2.98 13.98
C LYS A 430 -8.50 -2.29 14.92
N TRP A 431 -8.22 -1.00 14.75
CA TRP A 431 -7.32 -0.30 15.66
C TRP A 431 -7.91 -0.12 17.05
N MET A 432 -9.23 0.04 17.14
CA MET A 432 -9.95 0.01 18.41
C MET A 432 -9.77 -1.31 19.18
N SER A 433 -9.52 -2.43 18.50
CA SER A 433 -9.31 -3.73 19.16
C SER A 433 -7.90 -3.94 19.73
N TYR A 434 -6.97 -3.00 19.50
CA TYR A 434 -5.60 -3.08 20.04
C TYR A 434 -5.42 -2.15 21.24
N GLN A 435 -4.68 -2.65 22.22
CA GLN A 435 -4.26 -1.86 23.38
C GLN A 435 -3.06 -0.95 23.06
N ASN A 436 -2.16 -1.42 22.17
CA ASN A 436 -0.98 -0.68 21.75
C ASN A 436 -0.88 -0.68 20.21
N PRO A 437 -0.54 0.45 19.57
CA PRO A 437 -0.28 1.77 20.16
C PRO A 437 -1.54 2.43 20.76
N ILE A 438 -1.36 3.51 21.52
CA ILE A 438 -2.47 4.41 21.89
C ILE A 438 -3.08 4.93 20.59
N PHE A 439 -4.37 4.66 20.38
CA PHE A 439 -5.05 5.03 19.14
C PHE A 439 -5.92 6.25 19.37
N LYS A 440 -5.57 7.34 18.70
CA LYS A 440 -6.36 8.57 18.62
C LYS A 440 -6.84 8.77 17.20
N TYR A 441 -8.03 9.31 17.03
CA TYR A 441 -8.60 9.52 15.71
C TYR A 441 -9.47 10.76 15.63
N GLU A 442 -9.61 11.25 14.41
CA GLU A 442 -10.52 12.33 14.05
C GLU A 442 -11.14 12.04 12.68
N PHE A 443 -12.47 12.14 12.61
CA PHE A 443 -13.24 12.14 11.38
C PHE A 443 -13.46 13.60 10.97
N LEU A 444 -13.13 13.90 9.72
CA LEU A 444 -13.13 15.25 9.17
C LEU A 444 -14.08 15.31 7.98
N ASP A 445 -14.99 16.27 7.97
CA ASP A 445 -15.85 16.60 6.84
C ASP A 445 -15.16 17.66 5.97
N ASN A 446 -14.80 17.25 4.76
CA ASN A 446 -14.15 18.08 3.77
C ASN A 446 -15.08 18.48 2.61
N SER A 447 -16.38 18.60 2.89
CA SER A 447 -17.37 19.31 2.07
C SER A 447 -17.17 20.84 2.04
N VAL A 448 -16.12 21.35 2.68
CA VAL A 448 -15.78 22.77 2.74
C VAL A 448 -15.01 23.26 1.50
N PRO A 449 -14.99 24.58 1.24
CA PRO A 449 -14.18 25.15 0.17
C PRO A 449 -12.69 24.85 0.33
N LYS A 450 -12.00 24.66 -0.80
CA LYS A 450 -10.56 24.40 -0.86
C LYS A 450 -9.75 25.47 -0.10
N GLY A 451 -8.79 25.02 0.70
CA GLY A 451 -7.96 25.89 1.55
C GLY A 451 -8.55 26.16 2.93
N THR A 452 -9.80 25.76 3.18
CA THR A 452 -10.42 25.79 4.51
C THR A 452 -10.05 24.54 5.30
N TYR A 453 -9.88 24.68 6.61
CA TYR A 453 -9.73 23.51 7.48
C TYR A 453 -11.05 22.71 7.51
N PRO A 454 -11.02 21.39 7.25
CA PRO A 454 -12.21 20.53 7.33
C PRO A 454 -12.91 20.60 8.68
N LYS A 455 -14.23 20.48 8.69
CA LYS A 455 -15.00 20.46 9.94
C LYS A 455 -14.78 19.13 10.67
N THR A 456 -14.75 19.14 12.00
CA THR A 456 -14.68 17.90 12.77
C THR A 456 -16.06 17.23 12.84
N ILE A 457 -16.14 15.98 12.38
CA ILE A 457 -17.32 15.11 12.50
C ILE A 457 -17.35 14.47 13.88
N ALA A 458 -16.23 13.86 14.27
CA ALA A 458 -16.06 13.14 15.51
C ALA A 458 -14.58 12.96 15.83
N PHE A 459 -14.23 12.80 17.10
CA PHE A 459 -12.86 12.52 17.53
C PHE A 459 -12.86 11.72 18.82
N GLY A 460 -11.74 11.06 19.13
CA GLY A 460 -11.64 10.29 20.36
C GLY A 460 -10.43 9.36 20.44
N SER A 461 -10.57 8.36 21.31
CA SER A 461 -9.59 7.31 21.56
C SER A 461 -10.27 5.93 21.65
N GLN A 462 -9.54 4.89 22.08
CA GLN A 462 -10.13 3.55 22.24
C GLN A 462 -11.34 3.49 23.18
N ASN A 463 -11.38 4.36 24.20
CA ASN A 463 -12.39 4.26 25.26
C ASN A 463 -13.49 5.32 25.17
N GLU A 464 -13.30 6.33 24.32
CA GLU A 464 -14.24 7.44 24.20
C GLU A 464 -14.35 7.96 22.78
N MET A 465 -15.54 8.43 22.42
CA MET A 465 -15.80 9.15 21.18
C MET A 465 -16.67 10.37 21.47
N THR A 466 -16.31 11.50 20.89
CA THR A 466 -17.16 12.69 20.82
C THR A 466 -17.68 12.83 19.40
N ILE A 467 -18.99 12.92 19.23
CA ILE A 467 -19.67 13.09 17.93
C ILE A 467 -20.26 14.49 17.86
N ILE A 468 -19.95 15.22 16.79
CA ILE A 468 -20.50 16.54 16.48
C ILE A 468 -21.54 16.43 15.36
N ASN A 469 -21.24 15.64 14.32
CA ASN A 469 -22.13 15.43 13.17
C ASN A 469 -22.45 13.94 13.00
N PRO A 470 -23.59 13.44 13.51
CA PRO A 470 -23.96 12.03 13.33
C PRO A 470 -24.32 11.66 11.88
N LEU A 471 -24.82 12.61 11.08
CA LEU A 471 -25.22 12.36 9.70
C LEU A 471 -24.03 11.98 8.81
N ALA A 472 -22.84 12.50 9.09
CA ALA A 472 -21.65 12.13 8.35
C ALA A 472 -21.27 10.63 8.48
N PHE A 473 -21.68 9.94 9.56
CA PHE A 473 -21.51 8.49 9.67
C PHE A 473 -22.45 7.73 8.71
N ILE A 474 -23.61 8.32 8.42
CA ILE A 474 -24.57 7.81 7.44
C ILE A 474 -24.00 7.99 6.03
N ASP A 475 -23.40 9.15 5.77
CA ASP A 475 -22.76 9.44 4.48
C ASP A 475 -21.58 8.50 4.18
N ILE A 476 -20.81 8.11 5.20
CA ILE A 476 -19.79 7.06 5.06
C ILE A 476 -20.39 5.74 4.53
N GLU A 477 -21.63 5.39 4.88
CA GLU A 477 -22.31 4.22 4.31
C GLU A 477 -22.95 4.49 2.95
N ARG A 478 -23.56 5.67 2.77
CA ARG A 478 -24.15 6.09 1.48
C ARG A 478 -23.09 6.08 0.37
N TYR A 479 -21.89 6.58 0.64
CA TYR A 479 -20.79 6.65 -0.33
C TYR A 479 -20.24 5.28 -0.75
N GLN A 480 -20.61 4.18 -0.06
CA GLN A 480 -20.29 2.82 -0.49
C GLN A 480 -21.21 2.33 -1.62
N LYS A 481 -22.34 3.01 -1.84
CA LYS A 481 -23.44 2.57 -2.71
C LYS A 481 -23.58 3.41 -3.99
N ILE A 482 -22.61 4.27 -4.27
CA ILE A 482 -22.63 5.17 -5.43
C ILE A 482 -22.38 4.43 -6.75
N ASN A 483 -22.89 5.01 -7.83
CA ASN A 483 -22.66 4.55 -9.19
C ASN A 483 -21.26 4.96 -9.69
N ILE A 484 -20.32 4.02 -9.73
CA ILE A 484 -18.96 4.29 -10.20
C ILE A 484 -18.87 4.59 -11.70
N LYS A 485 -19.92 4.32 -12.47
CA LYS A 485 -19.99 4.58 -13.92
C LYS A 485 -20.72 5.89 -14.26
N ALA A 486 -21.00 6.72 -13.26
CA ALA A 486 -21.64 8.01 -13.44
C ALA A 486 -20.85 8.91 -14.41
N LYS A 487 -21.58 9.61 -15.28
CA LYS A 487 -21.06 10.57 -16.25
C LYS A 487 -21.38 12.01 -15.90
N SER A 488 -22.15 12.23 -14.84
CA SER A 488 -22.44 13.54 -14.27
C SER A 488 -22.66 13.44 -12.76
N PRO A 489 -22.63 14.54 -12.00
CA PRO A 489 -22.90 14.55 -10.56
C PRO A 489 -24.27 13.93 -10.20
N GLU A 490 -25.29 14.16 -11.02
CA GLU A 490 -26.66 13.71 -10.78
C GLU A 490 -26.81 12.18 -10.86
N GLU A 491 -25.91 11.51 -11.59
CA GLU A 491 -25.91 10.06 -11.74
C GLU A 491 -25.13 9.32 -10.63
N VAL A 492 -24.45 10.04 -9.73
CA VAL A 492 -23.58 9.45 -8.69
C VAL A 492 -24.37 8.64 -7.68
N TYR A 493 -25.52 9.16 -7.26
CA TYR A 493 -26.30 8.60 -6.17
C TYR A 493 -27.46 7.76 -6.70
N PRO A 494 -27.68 6.55 -6.18
CA PRO A 494 -28.87 5.75 -6.50
C PRO A 494 -30.14 6.39 -5.88
N ASP A 495 -31.29 5.73 -6.08
CA ASP A 495 -32.57 6.20 -5.53
C ASP A 495 -32.51 6.48 -4.02
N SER A 496 -33.20 7.54 -3.60
CA SER A 496 -33.23 8.02 -2.20
C SER A 496 -33.62 6.95 -1.19
N SER A 497 -34.46 5.98 -1.57
CA SER A 497 -34.86 4.87 -0.72
C SER A 497 -33.69 3.95 -0.31
N THR A 498 -32.62 3.88 -1.09
CA THR A 498 -31.39 3.14 -0.78
C THR A 498 -30.48 3.92 0.17
N LEU A 499 -30.58 5.25 0.12
CA LEU A 499 -29.79 6.20 0.87
C LEU A 499 -30.50 6.70 2.15
N SER A 500 -31.67 6.16 2.49
CA SER A 500 -32.35 6.51 3.73
C SER A 500 -31.49 6.23 4.95
N VAL A 501 -31.67 7.01 6.03
CA VAL A 501 -30.87 6.89 7.24
C VAL A 501 -30.96 5.47 7.81
N ASN A 502 -32.17 4.92 7.88
CA ASN A 502 -32.41 3.56 8.37
C ASN A 502 -31.56 2.45 7.70
N LYS A 503 -31.25 2.59 6.41
CA LYS A 503 -30.44 1.60 5.65
C LYS A 503 -28.93 1.85 5.70
N ASN A 504 -28.48 2.90 6.39
CA ASN A 504 -27.11 3.40 6.39
C ASN A 504 -26.61 3.76 7.81
N LEU A 505 -27.22 3.17 8.85
CA LEU A 505 -26.94 3.47 10.27
C LEU A 505 -25.97 2.49 10.96
N THR A 506 -25.50 1.48 10.23
CA THR A 506 -24.77 0.33 10.79
C THR A 506 -23.48 0.74 11.50
N PHE A 507 -22.70 1.63 10.90
CA PHE A 507 -21.40 2.08 11.40
C PHE A 507 -21.56 2.90 12.67
N LEU A 508 -22.51 3.84 12.69
CA LEU A 508 -22.83 4.61 13.89
C LEU A 508 -23.30 3.69 15.02
N ARG A 509 -24.22 2.75 14.75
CA ARG A 509 -24.66 1.74 15.73
C ARG A 509 -23.49 0.93 16.28
N GLN A 510 -22.57 0.50 15.42
CA GLN A 510 -21.37 -0.22 15.87
C GLN A 510 -20.48 0.66 16.77
N CYS A 511 -20.36 1.96 16.51
CA CYS A 511 -19.61 2.88 17.38
C CYS A 511 -20.26 2.96 18.76
N LEU A 512 -21.59 3.17 18.83
CA LEU A 512 -22.33 3.25 20.09
C LEU A 512 -22.26 1.96 20.92
N ASN A 513 -22.23 0.80 20.26
CA ASN A 513 -22.18 -0.49 20.92
C ASN A 513 -20.78 -0.91 21.38
N LYS A 514 -19.73 -0.51 20.64
CA LYS A 514 -18.35 -0.99 20.88
C LYS A 514 -17.50 -0.02 21.66
N ILE A 515 -17.83 1.27 21.65
CA ILE A 515 -17.06 2.30 22.35
C ILE A 515 -17.68 2.50 23.73
N PRO A 516 -16.91 2.38 24.83
CA PRO A 516 -17.45 2.44 26.19
C PRO A 516 -18.27 3.70 26.46
N ARG A 517 -17.79 4.86 26.00
CA ARG A 517 -18.45 6.15 26.20
C ARG A 517 -18.51 6.94 24.90
N VAL A 518 -19.72 7.28 24.45
CA VAL A 518 -19.93 8.19 23.32
C VAL A 518 -20.68 9.43 23.80
N THR A 519 -20.19 10.62 23.47
CA THR A 519 -20.84 11.89 23.82
C THR A 519 -21.15 12.67 22.57
N PHE A 520 -22.40 13.10 22.41
CA PHE A 520 -22.81 13.99 21.34
C PHE A 520 -22.77 15.43 21.84
N ILE A 521 -22.16 16.32 21.07
CA ILE A 521 -22.02 17.74 21.39
C ILE A 521 -22.57 18.61 20.28
N ASP A 522 -23.06 19.79 20.64
CA ASP A 522 -23.47 20.80 19.67
C ASP A 522 -22.26 21.41 18.95
N GLU A 523 -22.34 21.60 17.62
CA GLU A 523 -21.24 22.17 16.81
C GLU A 523 -20.89 23.61 17.25
N THR A 524 -21.88 24.42 17.61
CA THR A 524 -21.70 25.84 17.89
C THR A 524 -21.32 26.07 19.34
N THR A 525 -22.08 25.51 20.29
CA THR A 525 -21.85 25.76 21.72
C THR A 525 -20.81 24.83 22.33
N ARG A 526 -20.51 23.70 21.66
CA ARG A 526 -19.70 22.59 22.19
C ARG A 526 -20.26 21.96 23.47
N GLU A 527 -21.51 22.27 23.83
CA GLU A 527 -22.18 21.68 24.98
C GLU A 527 -22.66 20.26 24.65
N PRO A 528 -22.47 19.29 25.58
CA PRO A 528 -22.97 17.95 25.40
C PRO A 528 -24.50 17.89 25.58
N TYR A 529 -25.18 17.16 24.69
CA TYR A 529 -26.64 17.00 24.75
C TYR A 529 -27.11 15.57 24.92
N LEU A 530 -26.29 14.59 24.53
CA LEU A 530 -26.60 13.16 24.67
C LEU A 530 -25.33 12.41 25.01
N ARG A 531 -25.42 11.44 25.91
CA ARG A 531 -24.36 10.49 26.21
C ARG A 531 -24.86 9.07 26.03
N VAL A 532 -23.99 8.21 25.55
CA VAL A 532 -24.22 6.77 25.44
C VAL A 532 -23.11 6.05 26.21
N ASN A 533 -23.48 5.33 27.26
CA ASN A 533 -22.56 4.51 28.04
C ASN A 533 -22.89 3.04 27.78
N SER A 534 -22.01 2.32 27.08
CA SER A 534 -22.20 0.90 26.75
C SER A 534 -23.57 0.58 26.13
N GLY A 535 -24.09 1.47 25.28
CA GLY A 535 -25.40 1.35 24.61
C GLY A 535 -26.59 1.98 25.34
N GLU A 536 -26.42 2.41 26.60
CA GLU A 536 -27.47 3.10 27.36
C GLU A 536 -27.43 4.61 27.13
N PHE A 537 -28.59 5.19 26.80
CA PHE A 537 -28.71 6.60 26.43
C PHE A 537 -29.09 7.49 27.63
N GLU A 538 -28.38 8.61 27.79
CA GLU A 538 -28.57 9.62 28.82
C GLU A 538 -28.68 11.00 28.15
N VAL A 539 -29.85 11.66 28.26
CA VAL A 539 -30.03 13.03 27.75
C VAL A 539 -29.42 14.01 28.75
N LEU A 540 -28.42 14.78 28.30
CA LEU A 540 -27.71 15.76 29.12
C LEU A 540 -28.28 17.17 28.97
N SER A 541 -28.91 17.47 27.83
CA SER A 541 -29.55 18.77 27.58
C SER A 541 -30.81 18.58 26.74
N ALA A 542 -31.97 18.59 27.39
CA ALA A 542 -33.27 18.47 26.72
C ALA A 542 -33.51 19.57 25.68
N ARG A 543 -33.02 20.80 25.95
CA ARG A 543 -33.10 21.94 25.04
C ARG A 543 -32.37 21.65 23.73
N LEU A 544 -31.10 21.22 23.81
CA LEU A 544 -30.30 20.93 22.61
C LEU A 544 -30.81 19.67 21.89
N MET A 545 -31.28 18.67 22.64
CA MET A 545 -31.90 17.49 22.06
C MET A 545 -33.16 17.85 21.26
N ALA A 546 -34.03 18.72 21.78
CA ALA A 546 -35.21 19.19 21.05
C ALA A 546 -34.85 19.96 19.77
N VAL A 547 -33.80 20.79 19.81
CA VAL A 547 -33.26 21.46 18.60
C VAL A 547 -32.80 20.43 17.58
N ARG A 548 -32.08 19.39 18.00
CA ARG A 548 -31.61 18.33 17.09
C ARG A 548 -32.75 17.50 16.50
N LEU A 549 -33.80 17.24 17.27
CA LEU A 549 -35.01 16.53 16.80
C LEU A 549 -35.91 17.39 15.90
N SER A 550 -35.65 18.69 15.74
CA SER A 550 -36.37 19.54 14.79
C SER A 550 -35.88 19.36 13.34
N ASP A 551 -34.65 18.88 13.15
CA ASP A 551 -34.12 18.50 11.85
C ASP A 551 -34.61 17.09 11.45
N PRO A 552 -35.26 16.90 10.28
CA PRO A 552 -35.86 15.63 9.90
C PRO A 552 -34.89 14.46 9.81
N GLU A 553 -33.70 14.66 9.22
CA GLU A 553 -32.70 13.58 9.11
C GLU A 553 -32.10 13.23 10.47
N SER A 554 -31.79 14.24 11.30
CA SER A 554 -31.34 14.02 12.67
C SER A 554 -32.40 13.31 13.53
N ARG A 555 -33.69 13.66 13.36
CA ARG A 555 -34.80 12.94 13.99
C ARG A 555 -34.82 11.48 13.57
N GLU A 556 -34.73 11.18 12.27
CA GLU A 556 -34.70 9.79 11.78
C GLU A 556 -33.52 9.00 12.40
N VAL A 557 -32.35 9.63 12.54
CA VAL A 557 -31.19 9.01 13.23
C VAL A 557 -31.56 8.61 14.66
N PHE A 558 -32.12 9.52 15.46
CA PHE A 558 -32.41 9.24 16.87
C PHE A 558 -33.63 8.33 17.05
N GLU A 559 -34.64 8.39 16.19
CA GLU A 559 -35.76 7.43 16.16
C GLU A 559 -35.26 6.00 15.96
N SER A 560 -34.29 5.82 15.07
CA SER A 560 -33.72 4.51 14.77
C SER A 560 -32.69 4.02 15.78
N LEU A 561 -32.10 4.90 16.58
CA LEU A 561 -31.07 4.56 17.58
C LEU A 561 -31.64 4.38 18.98
N ALA A 562 -32.55 5.27 19.39
CA ALA A 562 -33.11 5.32 20.73
C ALA A 562 -34.57 5.81 20.69
N PRO A 563 -35.52 4.98 20.23
CA PRO A 563 -36.92 5.35 20.11
C PRO A 563 -37.53 5.90 21.41
N ALA A 564 -37.07 5.37 22.55
CA ALA A 564 -37.53 5.76 23.88
C ALA A 564 -37.16 7.20 24.29
N LEU A 565 -36.27 7.88 23.55
CA LEU A 565 -35.92 9.29 23.80
C LEU A 565 -36.89 10.29 23.15
N ILE A 566 -37.80 9.80 22.30
CA ILE A 566 -38.65 10.64 21.44
C ILE A 566 -40.13 10.59 21.87
N THR A 567 -40.50 9.55 22.63
CA THR A 567 -41.74 9.47 23.42
C THR A 567 -41.61 10.29 24.69
#